data_AF-A0A455U3H4-F1
#
_entry.id   AF-A0A455U3H4-F1
#
_cell.length_a   1.000
_cell.length_b   1.000
_cell.length_c   1.000
_cell.angle_alpha   90.00
_cell.angle_beta   90.00
_cell.angle_gamma   90.00
#
_symmetry.space_group_name_H-M   'P 1'
#
loop_
_entity.id
_entity.type
_entity.pdbx_description
1 polymer ?
#
loop_
_entity_poly.entity_id
_entity_poly.type
_entity_poly.pdbx_seq_one_letter_code
_entity_poly.pdbx_strand_id
1 'polypeptide(L)'
;MPTCRSKRSLASIRATEAREVTHEGKRSPALRGTTLEGEDVLVYPGDVPARLPTADFWQQQGFDFPGFRPMQSTSEALDHIRMDAAIDWLIGDKLT
;
A
#
# COMPACT_ATOMS: atom_id res chain seq x y z
N MET A 1 -5.41 13.48 29.39
CA MET A 1 -4.29 13.56 28.42
C MET A 1 -4.74 12.85 27.15
N PRO A 2 -4.85 13.50 25.99
CA PRO A 2 -5.25 12.81 24.78
C PRO A 2 -4.06 11.97 24.32
N THR A 3 -4.23 10.65 24.31
CA THR A 3 -3.26 9.73 23.73
C THR A 3 -3.14 10.03 22.23
N CYS A 4 -2.04 10.65 21.81
CA CYS A 4 -1.69 10.74 20.39
C CYS A 4 -1.41 9.32 19.88
N ARG A 5 -2.39 8.71 19.20
CA ARG A 5 -2.25 7.42 18.51
C ARG A 5 -2.71 7.54 17.06
N SER A 6 -2.29 8.56 16.32
CA SER A 6 -2.53 8.61 14.87
C SER A 6 -1.45 7.81 14.13
N LYS A 7 -1.54 6.47 14.16
CA LYS A 7 -0.81 5.63 13.21
C LYS A 7 -1.58 5.62 11.89
N ARG A 8 -0.99 6.14 10.82
CA ARG A 8 -1.58 6.17 9.48
C ARG A 8 -0.59 5.57 8.48
N SER A 9 -1.08 4.67 7.63
CA SER A 9 -0.38 4.25 6.42
C SER A 9 -0.62 5.30 5.32
N LEU A 10 0.41 5.62 4.54
CA LEU A 10 0.33 6.52 3.40
C LEU A 10 1.24 6.02 2.29
N ALA A 11 0.98 6.47 1.06
CA ALA A 11 1.92 6.36 -0.05
C ALA A 11 2.01 7.73 -0.72
N SER A 12 3.18 8.37 -0.65
CA SER A 12 3.39 9.70 -1.25
C SER A 12 3.29 9.65 -2.77
N ILE A 13 3.70 8.55 -3.38
CA ILE A 13 3.49 8.23 -4.79
C ILE A 13 2.88 6.83 -4.84
N ARG A 14 1.72 6.71 -5.47
CA ARG A 14 1.07 5.44 -5.71
C ARG A 14 1.68 4.83 -6.98
N ALA A 15 2.44 3.74 -6.81
CA ALA A 15 3.07 2.99 -7.90
C ALA A 15 2.24 1.78 -8.38
N THR A 16 1.13 1.48 -7.70
CA THR A 16 0.33 0.28 -7.93
C THR A 16 -1.16 0.57 -7.93
N GLU A 17 -1.93 -0.28 -8.61
CA GLU A 17 -3.39 -0.25 -8.61
C GLU A 17 -3.97 -1.39 -7.78
N ALA A 18 -4.90 -1.07 -6.87
CA ALA A 18 -5.73 -2.09 -6.25
C ALA A 18 -6.72 -2.68 -7.27
N ARG A 19 -6.83 -4.00 -7.30
CA ARG A 19 -7.76 -4.78 -8.11
C ARG A 19 -8.40 -5.86 -7.26
N GLU A 20 -9.59 -6.29 -7.66
CA GLU A 20 -10.19 -7.54 -7.17
C GLU A 20 -10.11 -8.59 -8.28
N VAL A 21 -9.62 -9.77 -7.94
CA VAL A 21 -9.62 -10.93 -8.83
C VAL A 21 -10.54 -12.00 -8.28
N THR A 22 -11.26 -12.69 -9.18
CA THR A 22 -12.04 -13.87 -8.80
C THR A 22 -11.22 -15.10 -9.18
N HIS A 23 -10.82 -15.88 -8.18
CA HIS A 23 -10.13 -17.14 -8.36
C HIS A 23 -10.92 -18.23 -7.64
N GLU A 24 -11.28 -19.30 -8.35
CA GLU A 24 -12.09 -20.43 -7.81
C GLU A 24 -13.42 -19.98 -7.16
N GLY A 25 -14.07 -18.95 -7.72
CA GLY A 25 -15.31 -18.39 -7.20
C GLY A 25 -15.15 -17.50 -5.95
N LYS A 26 -13.93 -17.34 -5.43
CA LYS A 26 -13.61 -16.46 -4.30
C LYS A 26 -12.98 -15.16 -4.81
N ARG A 27 -13.50 -14.02 -4.34
CA ARG A 27 -12.90 -12.70 -4.59
C ARG A 27 -11.71 -12.50 -3.66
N SER A 28 -10.58 -12.12 -4.24
CA SER A 28 -9.34 -11.83 -3.51
C SER A 28 -8.77 -10.49 -3.98
N PRO A 29 -8.24 -9.66 -3.07
CA PRO A 29 -7.57 -8.44 -3.46
C PRO A 29 -6.25 -8.77 -4.18
N ALA A 30 -5.87 -7.94 -5.14
CA ALA A 30 -4.59 -8.03 -5.83
C ALA A 30 -4.05 -6.62 -6.10
N LEU A 31 -2.72 -6.52 -6.20
CA LEU A 31 -2.02 -5.32 -6.61
C LEU A 31 -1.51 -5.51 -8.03
N ARG A 32 -1.89 -4.60 -8.91
CA ARG A 32 -1.33 -4.50 -10.26
C ARG A 32 -0.24 -3.44 -10.27
N GLY A 33 0.88 -3.71 -10.93
CA GLY A 33 1.94 -2.73 -11.12
C GLY A 33 3.01 -3.24 -12.08
N THR A 34 4.06 -2.46 -12.25
CA THR A 34 5.22 -2.84 -13.07
C THR A 34 6.40 -3.10 -12.15
N THR A 35 7.03 -4.28 -12.26
CA THR A 35 8.22 -4.64 -11.46
C THR A 35 9.40 -3.74 -11.80
N LEU A 36 10.46 -3.77 -10.98
CA LEU A 36 11.68 -3.01 -11.24
C LEU A 36 12.33 -3.38 -12.58
N GLU A 37 12.18 -4.64 -12.99
CA GLU A 37 12.64 -5.20 -14.25
C GLU A 37 11.81 -4.71 -15.46
N GLY A 38 10.64 -4.11 -15.22
CA GLY A 38 9.78 -3.56 -16.26
C GLY A 38 8.63 -4.47 -16.68
N GLU A 39 8.35 -5.52 -15.94
CA GLU A 39 7.28 -6.48 -16.25
C GLU A 39 5.96 -6.07 -15.59
N ASP A 40 4.86 -6.11 -16.32
CA ASP A 40 3.53 -5.88 -15.77
C ASP A 40 3.05 -7.13 -15.02
N VAL A 41 2.77 -6.96 -13.72
CA VAL A 41 2.41 -8.05 -12.82
C VAL A 41 1.11 -7.77 -12.07
N LEU A 42 0.46 -8.85 -11.66
CA LEU A 42 -0.69 -8.86 -10.77
C LEU A 42 -0.38 -9.80 -9.61
N VAL A 43 -0.17 -9.23 -8.42
CA VAL A 43 0.36 -9.93 -7.25
C VAL A 43 -0.65 -9.89 -6.11
N TYR A 44 -0.86 -11.03 -5.47
CA TYR A 44 -1.45 -11.08 -4.14
C TYR A 44 -0.32 -11.04 -3.11
N PRO A 45 -0.15 -9.94 -2.35
CA PRO A 45 0.98 -9.76 -1.44
C PRO A 45 0.88 -10.59 -0.14
N GLY A 46 -0.16 -11.42 -0.01
CA GLY A 46 -0.49 -12.09 1.24
C GLY A 46 -1.17 -11.19 2.26
N ASP A 47 -1.49 -11.76 3.42
CA ASP A 47 -2.12 -11.04 4.52
C ASP A 47 -1.08 -10.52 5.50
N VAL A 48 -1.13 -9.23 5.82
CA VAL A 48 -0.26 -8.62 6.84
C VAL A 48 -0.87 -8.89 8.23
N PRO A 49 -0.16 -9.58 9.14
CA PRO A 49 -0.64 -9.83 10.50
C PRO A 49 -0.91 -8.53 11.25
N ALA A 50 -2.05 -8.49 11.94
CA ALA A 50 -2.43 -7.33 12.75
C ALA A 50 -1.58 -7.17 14.04
N ARG A 51 -0.78 -8.18 14.38
CA ARG A 51 0.09 -8.22 15.56
C ARG A 51 1.45 -8.80 15.17
N LEU A 52 2.46 -8.57 16.00
CA LEU A 52 3.78 -9.16 15.84
C LEU A 52 3.66 -10.69 15.73
N PRO A 53 4.08 -11.28 14.59
CA PRO A 53 4.08 -12.73 14.42
C PRO A 53 5.11 -13.41 15.33
N THR A 54 4.88 -14.68 15.63
CA THR A 54 5.83 -15.54 16.37
C THR A 54 7.02 -15.94 15.49
N ALA A 55 8.09 -16.48 16.09
CA ALA A 55 9.28 -16.89 15.35
C ALA A 55 9.00 -17.91 14.24
N ASP A 56 8.03 -18.81 14.45
CA ASP A 56 7.68 -19.87 13.49
C ASP A 56 7.09 -19.31 12.19
N PHE A 57 6.40 -18.16 12.26
CA PHE A 57 5.87 -17.48 11.08
C PHE A 57 6.99 -17.18 10.07
N TRP A 58 8.11 -16.63 10.54
CA TRP A 58 9.24 -16.27 9.67
C TRP A 58 9.94 -17.47 9.05
N GLN A 59 9.82 -18.66 9.66
CA GLN A 59 10.40 -19.90 9.12
C GLN A 59 9.50 -20.54 8.06
N GLN A 60 8.18 -20.38 8.18
CA GLN A 60 7.21 -21.03 7.30
C GLN A 60 6.66 -20.12 6.20
N GLN A 61 6.56 -18.82 6.48
CA GLN A 61 5.88 -17.85 5.65
C GLN A 61 6.59 -16.50 5.71
N GLY A 62 7.30 -16.16 4.64
CA GLY A 62 7.86 -14.83 4.43
C GLY A 62 6.80 -13.88 3.84
N PHE A 63 7.00 -12.58 4.04
CA PHE A 63 6.36 -11.60 3.18
C PHE A 63 7.20 -11.40 1.93
N ASP A 64 6.54 -11.38 0.78
CA ASP A 64 7.15 -10.84 -0.42
C ASP A 64 6.56 -9.44 -0.67
N PHE A 65 7.41 -8.43 -0.53
CA PHE A 65 7.07 -7.04 -0.79
C PHE A 65 7.82 -6.57 -2.03
N PRO A 66 7.33 -6.90 -3.24
CA PRO A 66 8.01 -6.52 -4.47
C PRO A 66 8.09 -5.01 -4.60
N GLY A 67 9.23 -4.53 -5.11
CA GLY A 67 9.37 -3.14 -5.54
C GLY A 67 8.65 -2.91 -6.86
N PHE A 68 7.96 -1.77 -6.98
CA PHE A 68 7.26 -1.37 -8.20
C PHE A 68 7.87 -0.09 -8.77
N ARG A 69 7.95 -0.02 -10.10
CA ARG A 69 8.26 1.22 -10.81
C ARG A 69 7.10 2.19 -10.68
N PRO A 70 7.35 3.50 -10.70
CA PRO A 70 6.28 4.49 -10.76
C PRO A 70 5.35 4.22 -11.95
N MET A 71 4.05 4.40 -11.74
CA MET A 71 3.09 4.35 -12.85
C MET A 71 3.39 5.49 -13.82
N GLN A 72 3.20 5.25 -15.11
CA GLN A 72 3.26 6.31 -16.10
C GLN A 72 2.13 7.31 -15.83
N SER A 73 2.49 8.53 -15.45
CA SER A 73 1.52 9.61 -15.29
C SER A 73 1.37 10.37 -16.60
N THR A 74 0.14 10.57 -17.03
CA THR A 74 -0.22 11.50 -18.11
C THR A 74 -0.59 12.89 -17.58
N SER A 75 -0.62 13.04 -16.25
CA SER A 75 -1.00 14.26 -15.54
C SER A 75 0.20 14.91 -14.86
N GLU A 76 0.13 16.22 -14.64
CA GLU A 76 1.10 16.96 -13.82
C GLU A 76 1.06 16.51 -12.34
N ALA A 77 -0.07 15.98 -11.87
CA ALA A 77 -0.22 15.48 -10.50
C ALA A 77 -0.07 13.97 -10.43
N LEU A 78 0.78 13.50 -9.50
CA LEU A 78 0.94 12.07 -9.21
C LEU A 78 -0.13 11.57 -8.24
N ASP A 79 -0.60 10.35 -8.48
CA ASP A 79 -1.49 9.65 -7.57
C ASP A 79 -0.80 9.37 -6.22
N HIS A 80 -1.58 9.41 -5.15
CA HIS A 80 -1.10 9.15 -3.79
C HIS A 80 -2.16 8.44 -2.95
N ILE A 81 -1.78 7.94 -1.77
CA ILE A 81 -2.68 7.36 -0.79
C ILE A 81 -2.55 8.16 0.51
N ARG A 82 -3.64 8.83 0.91
CA ARG A 82 -3.78 9.54 2.21
C ARG A 82 -2.80 10.69 2.46
N MET A 83 -2.24 11.27 1.41
CA MET A 83 -1.37 12.44 1.53
C MET A 83 -2.17 13.68 1.95
N ASP A 84 -3.39 13.83 1.46
CA ASP A 84 -4.40 14.79 1.92
C ASP A 84 -4.61 14.75 3.44
N ALA A 85 -4.88 13.55 3.97
CA ALA A 85 -5.09 13.33 5.39
C ALA A 85 -3.81 13.51 6.22
N ALA A 86 -2.63 13.32 5.61
CA ALA A 86 -1.36 13.61 6.24
C ALA A 86 -1.14 15.12 6.34
N ILE A 87 -1.40 15.88 5.27
CA ILE A 87 -1.28 17.34 5.23
C ILE A 87 -2.24 18.00 6.22
N ASP A 88 -3.52 17.60 6.19
CA ASP A 88 -4.53 18.09 7.14
C ASP A 88 -4.11 17.88 8.60
N TRP A 89 -3.57 16.71 8.92
CA TRP A 89 -3.10 16.43 10.27
C TRP A 89 -1.85 17.24 10.66
N LEU A 90 -0.95 17.50 9.72
CA LEU A 90 0.32 18.19 9.98
C LEU A 90 0.16 19.70 10.11
N ILE A 91 -0.65 20.31 9.25
CA ILE A 91 -0.74 21.78 9.11
C ILE A 91 -2.16 22.32 9.02
N GLY A 92 -3.19 21.47 9.04
CA GLY A 92 -4.58 21.89 8.88
C GLY A 92 -5.04 22.89 9.93
N ASP A 93 -4.49 22.82 11.14
CA ASP A 93 -4.78 23.78 12.22
C ASP A 93 -4.20 25.20 11.98
N LYS A 94 -3.30 25.35 11.00
CA LYS A 94 -2.69 26.63 10.61
C LYS A 94 -3.29 27.24 9.34
N LEU A 95 -4.15 26.51 8.64
CA LEU A 95 -4.75 26.92 7.37
C LEU A 95 -6.21 27.40 7.52
N THR A 96 -6.60 27.80 8.74
CA THR A 96 -7.93 28.31 9.08
C THR A 96 -7.94 29.82 9.26
#